data_AF-A0A1B5L130-F1
#
_entry.id   AF-A0A1B5L130-F1
#
_cell.length_a   1.000
_cell.length_b   1.000
_cell.length_c   1.000
_cell.angle_alpha   90.00
_cell.angle_beta   90.00
_cell.angle_gamma   90.00
#
_symmetry.space_group_name_H-M   'P 1'
#
loop_
_entity.id
_entity.type
_entity.pdbx_description
1 polymer ?
#
loop_
_entity_poly.entity_id
_entity_poly.type
_entity_poly.pdbx_seq_one_letter_code
_entity_poly.pdbx_strand_id
1 'polypeptide(L)'
;MADLEKDASTATVPVPGPDAKSSPDYIQFDCLPPGGPLNRWSAVLTREHDFPGAQAMLYGAGVPNEQLMKNAPQVGIATVWWEGNPCK
;
A
#
# COMPACT_ATOMS: atom_id res chain seq x y z
N MET A 1 25.76 18.56 30.04
CA MET A 1 25.55 17.46 29.08
C MET A 1 24.06 17.19 29.07
N ALA A 2 23.27 18.20 28.70
CA ALA A 2 22.71 18.32 27.34
C ALA A 2 21.77 17.14 27.03
N ASP A 3 20.66 17.13 27.77
CA ASP A 3 19.42 16.47 27.39
C ASP A 3 18.90 16.99 26.04
N LEU A 4 17.96 16.21 25.48
CA LEU A 4 16.97 16.56 24.47
C LEU A 4 17.25 16.07 23.05
N GLU A 5 17.09 14.75 22.89
CA GLU A 5 15.99 14.15 22.10
C GLU A 5 15.23 15.16 21.23
N LYS A 6 15.76 15.46 20.04
CA LYS A 6 15.07 16.33 19.09
C LYS A 6 15.49 15.96 17.67
N ASP A 7 14.71 15.06 17.07
CA ASP A 7 14.24 15.12 15.68
C ASP A 7 13.32 13.91 15.40
N ALA A 8 12.32 13.71 16.27
CA ALA A 8 11.12 13.00 15.86
C ALA A 8 10.33 13.97 14.97
N SER A 9 10.58 13.87 13.67
CA SER A 9 9.84 14.53 12.60
C SER A 9 8.37 14.67 12.98
N THR A 10 7.89 15.90 13.04
CA THR A 10 6.46 16.20 13.19
C THR A 10 5.77 15.67 11.93
N ALA A 11 5.38 14.39 11.97
CA ALA A 11 4.80 13.70 10.83
C ALA A 11 3.46 14.33 10.53
N THR A 12 3.45 15.24 9.55
CA THR A 12 2.23 15.66 8.89
C THR A 12 1.58 14.37 8.38
N VAL A 13 0.36 14.06 8.83
CA VAL A 13 -0.36 12.87 8.36
C VAL A 13 -0.34 12.93 6.83
N PRO A 14 0.24 11.94 6.13
CA PRO A 14 0.33 11.99 4.68
C PRO A 14 -1.10 11.91 4.14
N VAL A 15 -1.58 13.03 3.59
CA VAL A 15 -2.91 13.11 2.99
C VAL A 15 -2.88 12.32 1.68
N PRO A 16 -3.76 11.31 1.50
CA PRO A 16 -3.88 10.61 0.24
C PRO A 16 -4.33 11.57 -0.86
N GLY A 17 -3.79 11.40 -2.05
CA GLY A 17 -4.22 12.16 -3.22
C GLY A 17 -3.89 11.43 -4.52
N PRO A 18 -4.36 11.96 -5.65
CA PRO A 18 -4.12 11.35 -6.95
C PRO A 18 -2.62 11.28 -7.26
N ASP A 19 -2.19 10.18 -7.87
CA ASP A 19 -0.80 10.05 -8.30
C ASP A 19 -0.54 10.97 -9.51
N ALA A 20 0.64 11.61 -9.54
CA ALA A 20 0.97 12.52 -10.65
C ALA A 20 1.31 11.77 -11.96
N LYS A 21 1.56 10.46 -11.91
CA LYS A 21 1.98 9.64 -13.06
C LYS A 21 0.85 8.81 -13.66
N SER A 22 -0.32 8.78 -13.04
CA SER A 22 -1.42 7.97 -13.53
C SER A 22 -2.04 8.60 -14.79
N SER A 23 -2.37 7.73 -15.76
CA SER A 23 -3.09 8.19 -16.96
C SER A 23 -4.52 8.59 -16.57
N PRO A 24 -5.06 9.70 -17.11
CA PRO A 24 -6.44 10.11 -16.89
C PRO A 24 -7.48 9.14 -17.47
N ASP A 25 -7.06 8.19 -18.31
CA ASP A 25 -7.95 7.19 -18.92
C ASP A 25 -8.44 6.12 -17.92
N TYR A 26 -7.79 6.02 -16.75
CA TYR A 26 -8.10 5.03 -15.72
C TYR A 26 -8.76 5.66 -14.48
N ILE A 27 -9.44 4.80 -13.72
CA ILE A 27 -9.96 5.17 -12.40
C ILE A 27 -8.77 5.52 -11.50
N GLN A 28 -8.83 6.71 -10.92
CA GLN A 28 -7.80 7.22 -10.02
C GLN A 28 -8.10 6.79 -8.59
N PHE A 29 -7.13 6.10 -7.98
CA PHE A 29 -7.17 5.80 -6.55
C PHE A 29 -6.23 6.76 -5.83
N ASP A 30 -6.70 7.32 -4.71
CA ASP A 30 -5.87 8.16 -3.87
C ASP A 30 -4.70 7.34 -3.32
N CYS A 31 -3.49 7.87 -3.36
CA CYS A 31 -2.29 7.19 -2.89
C CYS A 31 -1.52 8.07 -1.92
N LEU A 32 -0.68 7.46 -1.09
CA LEU A 32 0.19 8.22 -0.20
C LEU A 32 1.29 8.94 -1.00
N PRO A 33 1.74 10.12 -0.54
CA PRO A 33 2.78 10.88 -1.21
C PRO A 33 4.11 10.09 -1.30
N PRO A 34 4.91 10.32 -2.35
CA PRO A 34 6.22 9.70 -2.49
C PRO A 34 7.18 10.14 -1.38
N GLY A 35 8.09 9.25 -0.97
CA GLY A 35 9.07 9.52 0.10
C GLY A 35 8.57 9.21 1.53
N GLY A 36 7.36 8.67 1.65
CA GLY A 36 6.76 8.21 2.91
C GLY A 36 6.67 6.68 3.02
N PRO A 37 5.60 6.14 3.63
CA PRO A 37 5.37 4.70 3.78
C PRO A 37 5.45 3.93 2.44
N LEU A 38 5.97 2.70 2.48
CA LEU A 38 6.22 1.90 1.27
C LEU A 38 4.93 1.42 0.59
N ASN A 39 3.85 1.28 1.36
CA ASN A 39 2.54 0.81 0.92
C ASN A 39 1.69 1.91 0.24
N ARG A 40 2.28 2.71 -0.66
CA ARG A 40 1.63 3.91 -1.24
C ARG A 40 0.24 3.67 -1.82
N TRP A 41 0.09 2.57 -2.56
CA TRP A 41 -1.17 2.20 -3.23
C TRP A 41 -1.99 1.22 -2.39
N SER A 42 -1.34 0.24 -1.74
CA SER A 42 -2.06 -0.74 -0.91
C SER A 42 -2.67 -0.13 0.35
N ALA A 43 -2.20 1.04 0.80
CA ALA A 43 -2.79 1.80 1.91
C ALA A 43 -4.27 2.13 1.71
N VAL A 44 -4.75 2.29 0.47
CA VAL A 44 -6.18 2.54 0.18
C VAL A 44 -7.06 1.46 0.81
N LEU A 45 -6.60 0.21 0.72
CA LEU A 45 -7.37 -0.95 1.16
C LEU A 45 -7.18 -1.26 2.65
N THR A 46 -6.04 -0.86 3.22
CA THR A 46 -5.59 -1.35 4.53
C THR A 46 -5.57 -0.30 5.64
N ARG A 47 -5.65 1.00 5.32
CA ARG A 47 -5.50 2.11 6.27
C ARG A 47 -6.69 2.31 7.21
N GLU A 48 -7.88 2.51 6.65
CA GLU A 48 -9.06 3.00 7.36
C GLU A 48 -10.16 1.93 7.47
N HIS A 49 -11.23 2.26 8.20
CA HIS A 49 -12.45 1.46 8.28
C HIS A 49 -13.36 1.62 7.04
N ASP A 50 -12.86 2.22 5.96
CA ASP A 50 -13.62 2.41 4.72
C ASP A 50 -13.81 1.09 3.95
N PHE A 51 -12.85 0.15 4.09
CA PHE A 51 -12.83 -1.13 3.35
C PHE A 51 -12.73 -2.38 4.25
N PRO A 52 -13.65 -2.60 5.20
CA PRO A 52 -13.58 -3.73 6.12
C PRO A 52 -13.75 -5.08 5.39
N GLY A 53 -14.55 -5.11 4.32
CA GLY A 53 -14.73 -6.33 3.50
C GLY A 53 -13.44 -6.76 2.79
N ALA A 54 -12.66 -5.81 2.30
CA ALA A 54 -11.40 -6.12 1.64
C ALA A 54 -10.33 -6.60 2.64
N GLN A 55 -10.30 -6.01 3.83
CA GLN A 55 -9.42 -6.48 4.91
C GLN A 55 -9.77 -7.90 5.34
N ALA A 56 -11.07 -8.24 5.45
CA ALA A 56 -11.52 -9.60 5.70
C ALA A 56 -11.04 -10.59 4.62
N MET A 57 -11.10 -10.20 3.34
CA MET A 57 -10.58 -11.03 2.23
C MET A 57 -9.05 -11.19 2.31
N LEU A 58 -8.30 -10.15 2.69
CA LEU A 58 -6.86 -10.24 2.88
C LEU A 58 -6.49 -11.20 4.03
N TYR A 59 -7.25 -11.18 5.14
CA TYR A 59 -7.09 -12.18 6.20
C TYR A 59 -7.40 -13.60 5.69
N GLY A 60 -8.47 -13.76 4.90
CA GLY A 60 -8.81 -15.04 4.27
C GLY A 60 -7.76 -15.56 3.29
N ALA A 61 -7.07 -14.66 2.58
CA ALA A 61 -5.96 -14.99 1.69
C ALA A 61 -4.66 -15.39 2.44
N GLY A 62 -4.66 -15.30 3.78
CA GLY A 62 -3.53 -15.73 4.61
C GLY A 62 -2.62 -14.60 5.09
N VAL A 63 -3.03 -13.32 4.99
CA VAL A 63 -2.29 -12.24 5.64
C VAL A 63 -2.41 -12.41 7.16
N PRO A 64 -1.30 -12.61 7.91
CA PRO A 64 -1.37 -13.12 9.28
C PRO A 64 -1.79 -12.07 10.31
N ASN A 65 -1.36 -10.82 10.15
CA ASN A 65 -1.50 -9.77 11.17
C ASN A 65 -1.92 -8.42 10.57
N GLU A 66 -2.65 -7.62 11.34
CA GLU A 66 -3.05 -6.26 10.97
C GLU A 66 -1.85 -5.35 10.69
N GLN A 67 -0.81 -5.44 11.53
CA GLN A 67 0.42 -4.65 11.36
C GLN A 67 1.10 -4.91 10.01
N LEU A 68 1.11 -6.16 9.55
CA LEU A 68 1.67 -6.51 8.24
C LEU A 68 0.77 -6.02 7.12
N MET A 69 -0.54 -6.16 7.27
CA MET A 69 -1.52 -5.63 6.31
C MET A 69 -1.39 -4.11 6.13
N LYS A 70 -1.16 -3.36 7.22
CA LYS A 70 -1.10 -1.89 7.22
C LYS A 70 0.25 -1.31 6.81
N ASN A 71 1.35 -2.02 7.00
CA ASN A 71 2.69 -1.47 6.78
C ASN A 71 3.44 -2.11 5.61
N ALA A 72 3.11 -3.34 5.24
CA ALA A 72 3.79 -4.02 4.15
C ALA A 72 3.25 -3.54 2.79
N PRO A 73 4.14 -3.26 1.81
CA PRO A 73 3.72 -3.02 0.44
C PRO A 73 3.19 -4.33 -0.18
N GLN A 74 2.07 -4.24 -0.91
CA GLN A 74 1.56 -5.37 -1.69
C GLN A 74 2.18 -5.35 -3.09
N VAL A 75 2.75 -6.48 -3.51
CA VAL A 75 3.40 -6.64 -4.80
C VAL A 75 2.65 -7.70 -5.61
N GLY A 76 2.01 -7.28 -6.69
CA GLY A 76 1.35 -8.20 -7.62
C GLY A 76 2.38 -8.91 -8.50
N ILE A 77 2.46 -10.24 -8.39
CA ILE A 77 3.34 -11.07 -9.24
C ILE A 77 2.50 -11.61 -10.40
N ALA A 78 2.63 -11.01 -11.57
CA ALA A 78 1.95 -11.45 -12.79
C ALA A 78 2.82 -12.47 -13.54
N THR A 79 2.54 -13.76 -13.36
CA THR A 79 3.19 -14.82 -14.15
C THR A 79 2.40 -15.06 -15.43
N VAL A 80 3.11 -15.34 -16.52
CA VAL A 80 2.49 -15.74 -17.79
C VAL A 80 2.78 -17.22 -17.98
N TRP A 81 2.09 -18.04 -17.19
CA TRP A 81 2.22 -19.49 -17.22
C TRP A 81 1.07 -20.10 -18.04
N TRP A 82 1.39 -21.03 -18.93
CA TRP A 82 0.44 -21.88 -19.65
C TRP A 82 1.18 -23.09 -20.22
N GLU A 83 0.61 -24.28 -20.04
CA GLU A 83 1.26 -25.56 -20.42
C GLU A 83 1.41 -25.76 -21.93
N GLY A 84 0.65 -25.03 -22.75
CA GLY A 84 0.63 -25.19 -24.21
C GLY A 84 1.60 -24.29 -24.99
N ASN A 85 2.50 -23.56 -24.33
CA ASN A 85 3.51 -22.74 -25.01
C ASN A 85 4.93 -23.07 -24.49
N PRO A 86 5.79 -23.71 -25.30
CA PRO A 86 7.14 -24.11 -24.89
C PRO A 86 8.12 -22.93 -24.77
N CYS A 87 7.73 -21.71 -25.14
CA CYS A 87 8.54 -20.50 -24.95
C CYS A 87 8.31 -19.84 -23.58
N LYS A 88 7.62 -20.53 -22.66
CA LYS A 88 7.56 -20.21 -21.23
C LYS A 88 8.27 -21.28 -20.42
#